data_AF-A0A2V1ATR3-F1
#
_entry.id   AF-A0A2V1ATR3-F1
#
_cell.length_a   1.000
_cell.length_b   1.000
_cell.length_c   1.000
_cell.angle_alpha   90.00
_cell.angle_beta   90.00
_cell.angle_gamma   90.00
#
_symmetry.space_group_name_H-M   'P 1'
#
loop_
_entity.id
_entity.type
_entity.pdbx_description
1 polymer ?
#
loop_
_entity_poly.entity_id
_entity_poly.type
_entity_poly.pdbx_seq_one_letter_code
_entity_poly.pdbx_strand_id
1 'polypeptide(L)'
;MLDYERQKARLTYEKFQLITKRKPYEEVNRKLATLEKNGCFADPLDASRAKELIRNSKDINNLGNVVRYLRSQRIYDELLGRYNPGLSMSQGENVQKTANMVGLQVPENK
;
A
#
# COMPACT_ATOMS: atom_id res chain seq x y z
N MET A 1 -1.49 0.24 9.52
CA MET A 1 -1.35 -0.71 8.38
C MET A 1 -2.22 -1.94 8.59
N LEU A 2 -1.99 -2.73 9.66
CA LEU A 2 -2.76 -3.95 9.94
C LEU A 2 -4.28 -3.73 9.96
N ASP A 3 -4.73 -2.62 10.54
CA ASP A 3 -6.17 -2.30 10.61
C ASP A 3 -6.78 -1.94 9.25
N TYR A 4 -6.04 -1.24 8.39
CA TYR A 4 -6.50 -0.91 7.03
C TYR A 4 -6.63 -2.15 6.16
N GLU A 5 -5.62 -3.02 6.17
CA GLU A 5 -5.64 -4.28 5.42
C GLU A 5 -6.74 -5.21 5.94
N ARG A 6 -6.89 -5.30 7.27
CA ARG A 6 -7.96 -6.07 7.90
C ARG A 6 -9.35 -5.55 7.51
N GLN A 7 -9.53 -4.22 7.48
CA GLN A 7 -10.80 -3.60 7.08
C GLN A 7 -11.08 -3.79 5.59
N LYS A 8 -10.06 -3.66 4.72
CA LYS A 8 -10.17 -3.94 3.29
C LYS A 8 -10.56 -5.40 3.05
N ALA A 9 -9.86 -6.35 3.68
CA ALA A 9 -10.13 -7.78 3.58
C ALA A 9 -11.54 -8.14 4.09
N ARG A 10 -12.03 -7.49 5.15
CA ARG A 10 -13.39 -7.69 5.64
C ARG A 10 -14.44 -7.28 4.59
N LEU A 11 -14.29 -6.11 3.99
CA LEU A 11 -15.23 -5.57 3.00
C LEU A 11 -15.21 -6.38 1.69
N THR A 12 -14.04 -6.85 1.25
CA THR A 12 -13.94 -7.71 0.06
C THR A 12 -14.63 -9.05 0.28
N TYR A 13 -14.46 -9.64 1.47
CA TYR A 13 -15.16 -10.86 1.84
C TYR A 13 -16.68 -10.65 1.94
N GLU A 14 -17.13 -9.56 2.55
CA GLU A 14 -18.55 -9.19 2.62
C GLU A 14 -19.17 -9.05 1.23
N LYS A 15 -18.47 -8.37 0.30
CA LYS A 15 -18.87 -8.30 -1.11
C LYS A 15 -19.02 -9.69 -1.73
N PHE A 16 -18.04 -10.57 -1.52
CA PHE A 16 -18.09 -11.94 -2.04
C PHE A 16 -19.31 -12.70 -1.52
N GLN A 17 -19.62 -12.56 -0.22
CA GLN A 17 -20.81 -13.16 0.40
C GLN A 17 -22.13 -12.63 -0.17
N LEU A 18 -22.20 -11.36 -0.58
CA LEU A 18 -23.39 -10.79 -1.22
C LEU A 18 -23.55 -11.30 -2.65
N ILE A 19 -22.43 -11.46 -3.38
CA ILE A 19 -22.42 -12.02 -4.74
C ILE A 19 -22.93 -13.46 -4.72
N THR A 20 -22.40 -14.30 -3.82
CA THR A 20 -22.86 -15.69 -3.68
C THR A 20 -24.35 -15.77 -3.33
N LYS A 21 -24.85 -14.81 -2.54
CA LYS A 21 -26.27 -14.69 -2.17
C LYS A 21 -27.15 -13.94 -3.19
N ARG A 22 -26.60 -13.50 -4.32
CA ARG A 22 -27.27 -12.68 -5.37
C ARG A 22 -27.97 -11.42 -4.83
N LYS A 23 -27.38 -10.78 -3.82
CA LYS A 23 -27.86 -9.51 -3.25
C LYS A 23 -27.11 -8.32 -3.84
N PRO A 24 -27.73 -7.12 -3.88
CA PRO A 24 -27.01 -5.92 -4.29
C PRO A 24 -25.85 -5.62 -3.32
N TYR A 25 -24.71 -5.19 -3.88
CA TYR A 25 -23.45 -4.96 -3.15
C TYR A 25 -22.86 -3.56 -3.41
N GLU A 26 -23.66 -2.64 -3.96
CA GLU A 26 -23.23 -1.29 -4.36
C GLU A 26 -22.73 -0.46 -3.19
N GLU A 27 -23.34 -0.62 -2.02
CA GLU A 27 -22.88 0.03 -0.79
C GLU A 27 -21.46 -0.41 -0.40
N VAL A 28 -21.16 -1.70 -0.54
CA VAL A 28 -19.84 -2.25 -0.24
C VAL A 28 -18.81 -1.75 -1.25
N ASN A 29 -19.18 -1.61 -2.53
CA ASN A 29 -18.31 -0.99 -3.52
C ASN A 29 -18.01 0.48 -3.19
N ARG A 30 -19.01 1.26 -2.76
CA ARG A 30 -18.79 2.66 -2.33
C ARG A 30 -17.83 2.71 -1.14
N LYS A 31 -18.03 1.84 -0.14
CA LYS A 31 -17.15 1.72 1.04
C LYS A 31 -15.72 1.37 0.65
N LEU A 32 -15.53 0.40 -0.25
CA LEU A 32 -14.21 0.05 -0.79
C LEU A 32 -13.57 1.24 -1.52
N ALA A 33 -14.31 1.93 -2.39
CA ALA A 33 -13.80 3.10 -3.11
C ALA A 33 -13.41 4.25 -2.17
N THR A 34 -14.18 4.50 -1.11
CA THR A 34 -13.80 5.48 -0.08
C THR A 34 -12.56 5.05 0.69
N LEU A 35 -12.44 3.77 1.02
CA LEU A 35 -11.27 3.22 1.72
C LEU A 35 -10.01 3.37 0.87
N GLU A 36 -10.10 3.08 -0.43
CA GLU A 36 -8.98 3.18 -1.38
C GLU A 36 -8.63 4.63 -1.71
N LYS A 37 -9.61 5.54 -1.80
CA LYS A 37 -9.37 6.99 -1.94
C LYS A 37 -8.70 7.58 -0.71
N ASN A 38 -9.10 7.13 0.47
CA ASN A 38 -8.44 7.46 1.72
C ASN A 38 -7.08 6.76 1.86
N GLY A 39 -6.63 6.10 0.79
CA GLY A 39 -5.36 5.44 0.57
C GLY A 39 -4.45 5.52 1.77
N CYS A 40 -4.15 4.36 2.34
CA CYS A 40 -2.98 4.23 3.18
C CYS A 40 -1.77 4.42 2.24
N PHE A 41 -1.43 5.68 1.93
CA PHE A 41 -0.10 6.03 1.49
C PHE A 41 0.80 5.38 2.55
N ALA A 42 1.63 4.44 2.12
CA ALA A 42 2.76 4.04 2.93
C ALA A 42 3.59 5.31 3.03
N ASP A 43 3.33 6.10 4.08
CA ASP A 43 4.12 7.26 4.37
C ASP A 43 5.54 6.71 4.52
N PRO A 44 6.46 6.99 3.58
CA PRO A 44 7.75 6.32 3.56
C PRO A 44 8.49 6.61 4.87
N LEU A 45 8.17 7.76 5.49
CA LEU A 45 8.47 8.06 6.88
C LEU A 45 7.23 7.82 7.75
N ASP A 46 7.24 6.77 8.57
CA ASP A 46 6.33 6.74 9.72
C ASP A 46 6.77 7.81 10.74
N ALA A 47 6.23 9.02 10.56
CA ALA A 47 6.53 10.16 11.41
C ALA A 47 6.16 9.91 12.88
N SER A 48 5.24 8.97 13.16
CA SER A 48 4.85 8.60 14.52
C SER A 48 6.02 7.96 15.26
N ARG A 49 6.72 7.05 14.59
CA ARG A 49 7.86 6.33 15.14
C ARG A 49 9.07 7.24 15.38
N ALA A 50 9.32 8.19 14.48
CA ALA A 50 10.33 9.22 14.69
C ALA A 50 9.97 10.14 15.87
N LYS A 51 8.69 10.54 16.01
CA LYS A 51 8.19 11.36 17.14
C LYS A 51 8.30 10.63 18.48
N GLU A 52 8.12 9.31 18.51
CA GLU A 52 8.33 8.49 19.72
C GLU A 52 9.80 8.52 20.16
N LEU A 53 10.73 8.37 19.22
CA LEU A 53 12.17 8.44 19.51
C LEU A 53 12.60 9.84 19.96
N ILE A 54 12.01 10.90 19.39
CA ILE A 54 12.29 12.30 19.75
C ILE A 54 11.70 12.66 21.13
N ARG A 55 10.54 12.10 21.50
CA ARG A 55 9.86 12.40 22.79
C ARG A 55 10.76 12.14 24.00
N ASN A 56 11.72 11.24 23.88
CA ASN A 56 12.69 10.92 24.92
C ASN A 56 13.99 11.73 24.71
N SER A 57 13.86 13.06 24.70
CA SER A 57 14.82 14.04 24.16
C SER A 57 16.10 14.25 24.97
N LYS A 58 16.21 13.68 26.18
CA LYS A 58 17.37 13.86 27.07
C LYS A 58 18.59 13.02 26.66
N ASP A 59 18.40 12.01 25.82
CA ASP A 59 19.48 11.13 25.38
C ASP A 59 19.98 11.52 23.99
N ILE A 60 21.24 11.96 23.90
CA ILE A 60 21.96 12.17 22.63
C ILE A 60 21.89 10.89 21.75
N ASN A 61 21.85 9.72 22.39
CA ASN A 61 21.69 8.43 21.71
C ASN A 61 20.37 8.33 20.93
N ASN A 62 19.28 8.96 21.39
CA ASN A 62 17.98 8.91 20.70
C ASN A 62 17.98 9.72 19.40
N LEU A 63 18.68 10.87 19.38
CA LEU A 63 18.91 11.62 18.15
C LEU A 63 19.70 10.77 17.13
N GLY A 64 20.73 10.06 17.58
CA GLY A 64 21.46 9.09 16.75
C GLY A 64 20.57 7.98 16.19
N ASN A 65 19.66 7.44 17.01
CA ASN A 65 18.69 6.42 16.61
C ASN A 65 17.72 6.93 15.54
N VAL A 66 17.22 8.17 15.66
CA VAL A 66 16.37 8.80 14.65
C VAL A 66 17.10 8.94 13.32
N VAL A 67 18.33 9.45 13.34
CA VAL A 67 19.14 9.59 12.11
C VAL A 67 19.38 8.22 11.46
N ARG A 68 19.67 7.19 12.25
CA ARG A 68 19.87 5.83 11.76
C ARG A 68 18.59 5.27 11.14
N TYR A 69 17.45 5.46 11.79
CA TYR A 69 16.14 5.03 11.30
C TYR A 69 15.81 5.67 9.93
N LEU A 70 15.97 7.00 9.82
CA LEU A 70 15.71 7.72 8.58
C LEU A 70 16.61 7.25 7.43
N ARG A 71 17.90 6.98 7.70
CA ARG A 71 18.81 6.41 6.71
C ARG A 71 18.40 5.01 6.27
N SER A 72 18.04 4.13 7.22
CA SER A 72 17.58 2.78 6.88
C SER A 72 16.31 2.79 6.05
N GLN A 73 15.41 3.74 6.31
CA GLN A 73 14.16 3.86 5.59
C GLN A 73 14.37 4.26 4.14
N ARG A 74 15.26 5.23 3.88
CA ARG A 74 15.66 5.59 2.51
C ARG A 74 16.23 4.39 1.74
N ILE A 75 17.14 3.63 2.36
CA ILE A 75 17.76 2.45 1.73
C ILE A 75 16.69 1.38 1.43
N TYR A 76 15.76 1.19 2.36
CA TYR A 76 14.65 0.27 2.18
C TYR A 76 13.81 0.64 0.95
N ASP A 77 13.44 1.91 0.79
CA ASP A 77 12.67 2.38 -0.36
C ASP A 77 13.42 2.16 -1.69
N GLU A 78 14.73 2.45 -1.70
CA GLU A 78 15.59 2.21 -2.88
C GLU A 78 15.64 0.71 -3.26
N LEU A 79 15.76 -0.19 -2.27
CA LEU A 79 15.76 -1.64 -2.50
C LEU A 79 14.39 -2.14 -2.98
N LEU A 80 13.32 -1.64 -2.37
CA LEU A 80 11.95 -1.98 -2.75
C LEU A 80 11.68 -1.63 -4.21
N GLY A 81 12.08 -0.43 -4.65
CA GLY A 81 11.93 0.01 -6.04
C GLY A 81 12.73 -0.83 -7.04
N ARG A 82 13.94 -1.29 -6.67
CA ARG A 82 14.77 -2.14 -7.56
C ARG A 82 14.26 -3.56 -7.71
N TYR A 83 13.95 -4.20 -6.58
CA TYR A 83 13.64 -5.63 -6.56
C TYR A 83 12.15 -5.90 -6.70
N ASN A 84 11.29 -4.93 -6.39
CA ASN A 84 9.84 -5.03 -6.56
C ASN A 84 9.25 -3.79 -7.26
N PRO A 85 9.65 -3.51 -8.51
CA PRO A 85 9.11 -2.39 -9.28
C PRO A 85 7.61 -2.54 -9.59
N GLY A 86 7.03 -3.73 -9.39
CA GLY A 86 5.60 -4.00 -9.56
C GLY A 86 4.73 -3.60 -8.37
N LEU A 87 5.33 -3.23 -7.22
CA LEU A 87 4.57 -2.89 -6.01
C LEU A 87 3.72 -1.62 -6.19
N SER A 88 4.24 -0.62 -6.89
CA SER A 88 3.54 0.64 -7.17
C SER A 88 2.73 0.61 -8.46
N MET A 89 2.87 -0.44 -9.28
CA MET A 89 2.15 -0.56 -10.54
C MET A 89 0.73 -1.05 -10.30
N SER A 90 -0.23 -0.47 -11.03
CA SER A 90 -1.58 -1.02 -11.10
C SER A 90 -1.56 -2.40 -11.77
N GLN A 91 -2.59 -3.21 -11.50
CA GLN A 91 -2.72 -4.52 -12.13
C GLN A 91 -2.71 -4.44 -13.66
N GLY A 92 -3.35 -3.42 -14.24
CA GLY A 92 -3.37 -3.19 -15.69
C GLY A 92 -1.98 -2.88 -16.26
N GLU A 93 -1.23 -1.99 -15.61
CA GLU A 93 0.15 -1.66 -16.01
C GLU A 93 1.06 -2.88 -15.92
N ASN A 94 0.89 -3.72 -14.90
CA ASN A 94 1.69 -4.94 -14.73
C ASN A 94 1.40 -5.95 -15.85
N VAL A 95 0.12 -6.15 -16.19
CA VAL A 95 -0.30 -7.00 -17.32
C VAL A 95 0.27 -6.45 -18.64
N GLN A 96 0.19 -5.14 -18.88
CA GLN A 96 0.76 -4.51 -20.08
C GLN A 96 2.27 -4.69 -20.18
N LYS A 97 3.00 -4.45 -19.08
CA LYS A 97 4.46 -4.58 -19.04
C LYS A 97 4.88 -6.02 -19.29
N THR A 98 4.18 -6.98 -18.71
CA THR A 98 4.44 -8.41 -18.92
C THR A 98 4.14 -8.84 -20.36
N ALA A 99 3.05 -8.36 -20.96
CA ALA A 99 2.73 -8.60 -22.36
C ALA A 99 3.83 -8.04 -23.29
N ASN A 100 4.28 -6.81 -23.04
CA ASN A 100 5.36 -6.18 -23.81
C ASN A 100 6.68 -6.96 -23.72
N MET A 101 7.00 -7.55 -22.56
CA MET A 101 8.21 -8.38 -22.38
C MET A 101 8.23 -9.61 -23.31
N VAL A 102 7.07 -10.13 -23.69
CA VAL A 102 6.92 -11.27 -24.60
C VAL A 102 6.51 -10.87 -26.03
N GLY A 103 6.50 -9.56 -26.33
CA GLY A 103 6.10 -9.04 -27.65
C GLY A 103 4.61 -9.07 -27.93
N LEU A 104 3.76 -9.17 -26.90
CA LEU A 104 2.30 -9.15 -27.02
C LEU A 104 1.74 -7.77 -26.67
N GLN A 105 0.62 -7.39 -27.29
CA GLN A 105 -0.16 -6.20 -26.94
C GLN A 105 -1.41 -6.59 -26.17
N VAL A 106 -1.70 -5.89 -25.07
CA VAL A 106 -2.97 -6.03 -24.34
C VAL A 106 -4.03 -5.23 -25.09
N PRO A 107 -5.21 -5.81 -25.37
CA PRO A 107 -6.31 -5.09 -25.99
C PRO A 107 -6.87 -4.02 -25.04
N GLU A 108 -7.20 -2.85 -25.58
CA GLU A 108 -7.92 -1.82 -24.82
C GLU A 108 -9.39 -2.26 -24.65
N ASN A 109 -9.88 -2.21 -23.41
CA ASN A 109 -11.29 -2.41 -23.13
C ASN A 109 -12.07 -1.20 -23.69
N LYS A 110 -12.78 -1.40 -24.81
CA LYS A 110 -13.80 -0.46 -25.30
C LYS A 110 -15.06 -0.51 -24.44
#